data_AF-A0A1F3VL61-F1
#
_entry.id   AF-A0A1F3VL61-F1
#
_cell.length_a   1.000
_cell.length_b   1.000
_cell.length_c   1.000
_cell.angle_alpha   90.00
_cell.angle_beta   90.00
_cell.angle_gamma   90.00
#
_symmetry.space_group_name_H-M   'P 1'
#
loop_
_entity.id
_entity.type
_entity.pdbx_description
1 polymer ?
#
loop_
_entity_poly.entity_id
_entity_poly.type
_entity_poly.pdbx_seq_one_letter_code
_entity_poly.pdbx_strand_id
1 'polypeptide(L)'
;MFAIRVVTLEEFLMTLCEQLKDIVAMYFERFPKMSINGLAQKSKVGATTIRRILNNDLKGAPAPHTVLSIVSTIYKERELSKLLSKVEGPIGEMLRECYSLFVKEKLDHKYDVDLNDILSDRVNYLIYKLAANKKGTTKIKIVELFGLLGEKRLNSLLNLGLILEKDEAIHAKDKNFSLDIKIAKKLLPELIDFYKPEEVAKGKNLFYSLSESLNEDGIKKIKEIQKEAVKKIYEAMNCPFYEGDIPYFTLNMSDTLTYENNHGALQ
;
A
#
# COMPACT_ATOMS: atom_id res chain seq x y z
N MET A 1 -53.48 -28.39 -3.96
CA MET A 1 -53.24 -26.94 -4.13
C MET A 1 -52.09 -26.56 -3.20
N PHE A 2 -50.84 -26.68 -3.66
CA PHE A 2 -49.65 -26.31 -2.89
C PHE A 2 -48.98 -25.16 -3.62
N ALA A 3 -49.00 -23.97 -3.01
CA ALA A 3 -48.29 -22.81 -3.52
C ALA A 3 -46.80 -23.00 -3.24
N ILE A 4 -46.03 -23.33 -4.29
CA ILE A 4 -44.57 -23.26 -4.26
C ILE A 4 -44.23 -21.77 -4.20
N ARG A 5 -43.80 -21.32 -3.02
CA ARG A 5 -43.25 -19.99 -2.82
C ARG A 5 -41.91 -19.97 -3.58
N VAL A 6 -41.91 -19.38 -4.76
CA VAL A 6 -40.68 -19.05 -5.50
C VAL A 6 -39.94 -18.03 -4.63
N VAL A 7 -38.98 -18.50 -3.86
CA VAL A 7 -37.97 -17.64 -3.24
C VAL A 7 -37.07 -17.21 -4.40
N THR A 8 -37.24 -15.96 -4.82
CA THR A 8 -36.39 -15.33 -5.83
C THR A 8 -34.94 -15.36 -5.35
N LEU A 9 -34.06 -15.93 -6.16
CA LEU A 9 -32.60 -15.91 -6.05
C LEU A 9 -32.04 -14.49 -6.30
N GLU A 10 -32.52 -13.53 -5.52
CA GLU A 10 -31.88 -12.24 -5.29
C GLU A 10 -31.51 -12.21 -3.80
N GLU A 11 -30.59 -13.08 -3.40
CA GLU A 11 -29.79 -12.76 -2.21
C GLU A 11 -29.05 -11.47 -2.55
N PHE A 12 -29.46 -10.38 -1.91
CA PHE A 12 -28.84 -9.06 -2.00
C PHE A 12 -27.31 -9.22 -1.89
N LEU A 13 -26.62 -9.21 -3.02
CA LEU A 13 -25.16 -9.20 -3.05
C LEU A 13 -24.75 -7.85 -2.45
N MET A 14 -24.46 -7.86 -1.14
CA MET A 14 -23.96 -6.71 -0.42
C MET A 14 -22.79 -6.13 -1.23
N THR A 15 -22.90 -4.86 -1.61
CA THR A 15 -21.84 -4.19 -2.35
C THR A 15 -20.70 -3.82 -1.41
N LEU A 16 -19.54 -3.49 -1.99
CA LEU A 16 -18.38 -3.05 -1.21
C LEU A 16 -18.66 -1.77 -0.41
N CYS A 17 -19.40 -0.83 -0.99
CA CYS A 17 -19.81 0.41 -0.31
C CYS A 17 -20.77 0.14 0.84
N GLU A 18 -21.76 -0.74 0.63
CA GLU A 18 -22.71 -1.12 1.68
C GLU A 18 -22.02 -1.83 2.84
N GLN A 19 -21.15 -2.80 2.54
CA GLN A 19 -20.40 -3.48 3.59
C GLN A 19 -19.52 -2.49 4.39
N LEU A 20 -18.91 -1.51 3.72
CA LEU A 20 -18.04 -0.54 4.40
C LEU A 20 -18.86 0.38 5.29
N LYS A 21 -20.01 0.82 4.80
CA LYS A 21 -20.98 1.59 5.58
C LYS A 21 -21.41 0.82 6.82
N ASP A 22 -21.77 -0.45 6.67
CA ASP A 22 -22.24 -1.28 7.79
C ASP A 22 -21.15 -1.46 8.84
N ILE A 23 -19.91 -1.77 8.44
CA ILE A 23 -18.77 -1.87 9.36
C ILE A 23 -18.56 -0.56 10.13
N VAL A 24 -18.64 0.59 9.45
CA VAL A 24 -18.45 1.91 10.09
C VAL A 24 -19.61 2.25 11.00
N ALA A 25 -20.85 1.97 10.59
CA ALA A 25 -22.06 2.20 11.39
C ALA A 25 -22.05 1.35 12.67
N MET A 26 -21.78 0.05 12.56
CA MET A 26 -21.64 -0.86 13.70
C MET A 26 -20.57 -0.39 14.69
N TYR A 27 -19.48 0.21 14.21
CA TYR A 27 -18.46 0.78 15.09
C TYR A 27 -18.99 1.96 15.90
N PHE A 28 -19.79 2.85 15.33
CA PHE A 28 -20.41 3.95 16.07
C PHE A 28 -21.49 3.47 17.03
N GLU A 29 -22.26 2.43 16.68
CA GLU A 29 -23.20 1.79 17.59
C GLU A 29 -22.48 1.18 18.80
N ARG A 30 -21.35 0.50 18.57
CA ARG A 30 -20.51 -0.07 19.63
C ARG A 30 -19.82 0.98 20.49
N PHE A 31 -19.51 2.15 19.93
CA PHE A 31 -18.85 3.25 20.63
C PHE A 31 -19.66 4.56 20.51
N PRO A 32 -20.79 4.71 21.22
CA PRO A 32 -21.71 5.85 21.05
C PRO A 32 -21.10 7.23 21.33
N LYS A 33 -19.99 7.29 22.09
CA LYS A 33 -19.24 8.52 22.38
C LYS A 33 -18.22 8.88 21.29
N MET A 34 -17.99 8.00 20.32
CA MET A 34 -17.06 8.26 19.23
C MET A 34 -17.71 9.22 18.23
N SER A 35 -17.03 10.33 17.93
CA SER A 35 -17.46 11.23 16.86
C SER A 35 -16.86 10.82 15.53
N ILE A 36 -17.47 11.26 14.42
CA ILE A 36 -16.92 11.11 13.07
C ILE A 36 -15.50 11.66 13.00
N ASN A 37 -15.25 12.82 13.60
CA ASN A 37 -13.91 13.42 13.66
C ASN A 37 -12.93 12.55 14.45
N GLY A 38 -13.39 11.88 15.51
CA GLY A 38 -12.57 10.96 16.29
C GLY A 38 -12.15 9.72 15.50
N LEU A 39 -13.06 9.12 14.73
CA LEU A 39 -12.71 8.02 13.82
C LEU A 39 -11.78 8.50 12.71
N ALA A 40 -12.09 9.65 12.09
CA ALA A 40 -11.28 10.25 11.03
C ALA A 40 -9.84 10.50 11.48
N GLN A 41 -9.64 11.01 12.69
CA GLN A 41 -8.31 11.21 13.26
C GLN A 41 -7.58 9.89 13.48
N LYS A 42 -8.26 8.86 14.00
CA LYS A 42 -7.66 7.56 14.29
C LYS A 42 -7.29 6.77 13.04
N SER A 43 -8.13 6.82 12.00
CA SER A 43 -7.88 6.13 10.74
C SER A 43 -7.06 6.95 9.74
N LYS A 44 -6.81 8.22 10.04
CA LYS A 44 -6.25 9.23 9.11
C LYS A 44 -6.98 9.32 7.78
N VAL A 45 -8.27 9.00 7.79
CA VAL A 45 -9.17 9.20 6.66
C VAL A 45 -9.97 10.48 6.92
N GLY A 46 -10.07 11.36 5.91
CA GLY A 46 -10.78 12.63 6.05
C GLY A 46 -12.21 12.44 6.55
N ALA A 47 -12.64 13.29 7.49
CA ALA A 47 -13.99 13.24 8.07
C ALA A 47 -15.11 13.34 7.01
N THR A 48 -14.85 14.05 5.92
CA THR A 48 -15.74 14.13 4.75
C THR A 48 -15.92 12.78 4.07
N THR A 49 -14.86 11.99 3.93
CA THR A 49 -14.91 10.62 3.39
C THR A 49 -15.71 9.71 4.30
N ILE A 50 -15.49 9.78 5.62
CA ILE A 50 -16.28 8.99 6.60
C ILE A 50 -17.78 9.34 6.53
N ARG A 51 -18.13 10.62 6.41
CA ARG A 51 -19.53 11.05 6.20
C ARG A 51 -20.12 10.48 4.91
N ARG A 52 -19.37 10.56 3.80
CA ARG A 52 -19.82 10.00 2.52
C ARG A 52 -20.04 8.50 2.60
N ILE A 53 -19.20 7.76 3.32
CA ILE A 53 -19.39 6.32 3.57
C ILE A 53 -20.71 6.07 4.32
N LEU A 54 -20.94 6.76 5.44
CA LEU A 54 -22.15 6.58 6.26
C LEU A 54 -23.44 6.92 5.49
N ASN A 55 -23.39 7.93 4.62
CA ASN A 55 -24.52 8.33 3.80
C ASN A 55 -24.67 7.51 2.50
N ASN A 56 -23.72 6.61 2.20
CA ASN A 56 -23.64 5.91 0.92
C ASN A 56 -23.46 6.85 -0.30
N ASP A 57 -22.79 7.99 -0.11
CA ASP A 57 -22.55 9.05 -1.10
C ASP A 57 -21.16 8.95 -1.77
N LEU A 58 -20.53 7.79 -1.75
CA LEU A 58 -19.24 7.59 -2.43
C LEU A 58 -19.43 7.54 -3.94
N LYS A 59 -18.74 8.43 -4.66
CA LYS A 59 -18.67 8.39 -6.12
C LYS A 59 -17.68 7.27 -6.52
N GLY A 60 -18.22 6.09 -6.80
CA GLY A 60 -17.45 4.91 -7.19
C GLY A 60 -16.91 4.08 -6.02
N ALA A 61 -16.09 3.08 -6.34
CA ALA A 61 -15.52 2.17 -5.35
C ALA A 61 -14.52 2.90 -4.43
N PRO A 62 -14.58 2.70 -3.09
CA PRO A 62 -13.60 3.26 -2.18
C PRO A 62 -12.22 2.69 -2.47
N ALA A 63 -11.19 3.53 -2.35
CA ALA A 63 -9.83 3.11 -2.61
C ALA A 63 -9.36 2.05 -1.58
N PRO A 64 -8.64 0.99 -1.99
CA PRO A 64 -8.25 -0.11 -1.10
C PRO A 64 -7.51 0.36 0.17
N HIS A 65 -6.64 1.37 0.06
CA HIS A 65 -5.92 1.94 1.20
C HIS A 65 -6.87 2.62 2.20
N THR A 66 -7.90 3.33 1.72
CA THR A 66 -8.90 4.00 2.56
C THR A 66 -9.67 2.96 3.35
N VAL A 67 -10.07 1.89 2.67
CA VAL A 67 -10.76 0.76 3.31
C VAL A 67 -9.85 0.10 4.35
N LEU A 68 -8.60 -0.19 3.99
CA LEU A 68 -7.61 -0.80 4.88
C LEU A 68 -7.38 0.04 6.15
N SER A 69 -7.23 1.36 6.02
CA SER A 69 -7.06 2.27 7.16
C SER A 69 -8.26 2.29 8.09
N ILE A 70 -9.47 2.28 7.54
CA ILE A 70 -10.70 2.24 8.33
C ILE A 70 -10.83 0.91 9.06
N VAL A 71 -10.72 -0.22 8.36
CA VAL A 71 -10.92 -1.55 8.97
C VAL A 71 -9.81 -1.89 9.96
N SER A 72 -8.54 -1.57 9.67
CA SER A 72 -7.44 -1.75 10.64
C SER A 72 -7.67 -0.97 11.94
N THR A 73 -8.22 0.24 11.85
CA THR A 73 -8.58 1.07 13.00
C THR A 73 -9.74 0.48 13.79
N ILE A 74 -10.81 0.07 13.10
CA ILE A 74 -12.03 -0.49 13.72
C ILE A 74 -11.75 -1.81 14.42
N TYR A 75 -11.02 -2.72 13.76
CA TYR A 75 -10.64 -4.01 14.31
C TYR A 75 -9.42 -3.95 15.24
N LYS A 76 -8.77 -2.78 15.35
CA LYS A 76 -7.52 -2.57 16.09
C LYS A 76 -6.45 -3.60 15.73
N GLU A 77 -6.31 -3.87 14.43
CA GLU A 77 -5.41 -4.87 13.90
C GLU A 77 -4.53 -4.24 12.81
N ARG A 78 -3.21 -4.29 13.01
CA ARG A 78 -2.22 -3.71 12.10
C ARG A 78 -1.53 -4.78 11.25
N GLU A 79 -1.60 -6.05 11.67
CA GLU A 79 -1.06 -7.17 10.91
C GLU A 79 -2.05 -7.57 9.82
N LEU A 80 -1.64 -7.41 8.57
CA LEU A 80 -2.54 -7.56 7.43
C LEU A 80 -3.13 -8.98 7.35
N SER A 81 -2.34 -10.01 7.58
CA SER A 81 -2.80 -11.42 7.59
C SER A 81 -3.97 -11.65 8.56
N LYS A 82 -3.82 -11.19 9.81
CA LYS A 82 -4.84 -11.28 10.87
C LYS A 82 -6.05 -10.41 10.56
N LEU A 83 -5.84 -9.24 9.98
CA LEU A 83 -6.93 -8.36 9.57
C LEU A 83 -7.77 -9.01 8.47
N LEU A 84 -7.13 -9.60 7.45
CA LEU A 84 -7.85 -10.26 6.35
C LEU A 84 -8.58 -11.54 6.77
N SER A 85 -8.16 -12.19 7.87
CA SER A 85 -8.95 -13.28 8.47
C SER A 85 -10.18 -12.82 9.25
N LYS A 86 -10.24 -11.53 9.61
CA LYS A 86 -11.36 -10.93 10.37
C LYS A 86 -12.41 -10.27 9.48
N VAL A 87 -12.10 -10.05 8.20
CA VAL A 87 -12.97 -9.33 7.27
C VAL A 87 -13.36 -10.26 6.12
N GLU A 88 -14.65 -10.63 6.11
CA GLU A 88 -15.28 -11.45 5.08
C GLU A 88 -15.96 -10.58 4.02
N GLY A 89 -16.61 -11.19 3.03
CA GLY A 89 -17.38 -10.49 2.00
C GLY A 89 -16.56 -9.62 1.02
N PRO A 90 -17.23 -8.71 0.28
CA PRO A 90 -16.62 -7.91 -0.79
C PRO A 90 -15.38 -7.11 -0.38
N ILE A 91 -15.36 -6.53 0.83
CA ILE A 91 -14.19 -5.83 1.37
C ILE A 91 -13.04 -6.81 1.58
N GLY A 92 -13.33 -7.95 2.21
CA GLY A 92 -12.33 -8.98 2.42
C GLY A 92 -11.73 -9.46 1.09
N GLU A 93 -12.57 -9.66 0.08
CA GLU A 93 -12.17 -10.05 -1.28
C GLU A 93 -11.30 -8.98 -1.94
N MET A 94 -11.73 -7.72 -1.95
CA MET A 94 -10.94 -6.61 -2.49
C MET A 94 -9.58 -6.50 -1.80
N LEU A 95 -9.55 -6.53 -0.46
CA LEU A 95 -8.30 -6.43 0.28
C LEU A 95 -7.39 -7.64 0.02
N ARG A 96 -7.95 -8.86 -0.06
CA ARG A 96 -7.19 -10.04 -0.45
C ARG A 96 -6.66 -9.91 -1.87
N GLU A 97 -7.42 -9.36 -2.81
CA GLU A 97 -6.94 -9.19 -4.18
C GLU A 97 -5.79 -8.18 -4.24
N CYS A 98 -5.98 -6.99 -3.65
CA CYS A 98 -5.01 -5.91 -3.68
C CYS A 98 -3.73 -6.22 -2.89
N TYR A 99 -3.84 -7.02 -1.82
CA TYR A 99 -2.72 -7.28 -0.90
C TYR A 99 -2.34 -8.77 -0.79
N SER A 100 -2.81 -9.62 -1.71
CA SER A 100 -2.60 -11.09 -1.72
C SER A 100 -1.14 -11.51 -1.60
N LEU A 101 -0.22 -10.77 -2.23
CA LEU A 101 1.22 -11.03 -2.19
C LEU A 101 1.75 -10.99 -0.75
N PHE A 102 1.21 -10.12 0.09
CA PHE A 102 1.63 -9.97 1.48
C PHE A 102 1.01 -11.04 2.40
N VAL A 103 -0.14 -11.60 2.02
CA VAL A 103 -0.94 -12.48 2.88
C VAL A 103 -0.66 -13.97 2.60
N LYS A 104 -0.55 -14.36 1.33
CA LYS A 104 -0.33 -15.78 0.96
C LYS A 104 1.03 -16.31 1.39
N GLU A 105 2.04 -15.45 1.41
CA GLU A 105 3.41 -15.80 1.78
C GLU A 105 3.68 -15.64 3.29
N LYS A 106 2.66 -15.36 4.13
CA LYS A 106 2.80 -15.01 5.56
C LYS A 106 3.89 -13.95 5.79
N LEU A 107 3.92 -12.93 4.93
CA LEU A 107 4.91 -11.88 5.09
C LEU A 107 4.53 -11.07 6.32
N ASP A 108 5.51 -10.82 7.19
CA ASP A 108 5.36 -9.90 8.31
C ASP A 108 5.24 -8.49 7.72
N HIS A 109 4.01 -8.15 7.30
CA HIS A 109 3.65 -6.90 6.67
C HIS A 109 2.78 -6.11 7.64
N LYS A 110 3.34 -5.01 8.13
CA LYS A 110 2.65 -4.08 9.01
C LYS A 110 2.21 -2.86 8.22
N TYR A 111 0.90 -2.66 8.17
CA TYR A 111 0.35 -1.39 7.69
C TYR A 111 0.39 -0.40 8.85
N ASP A 112 1.29 0.59 8.77
CA ASP A 112 1.40 1.64 9.77
C ASP A 112 1.05 3.00 9.17
N VAL A 113 -0.05 3.56 9.63
CA VAL A 113 -0.55 4.86 9.17
C VAL A 113 0.38 6.00 9.61
N ASP A 114 1.14 5.82 10.70
CA ASP A 114 2.16 6.78 11.16
C ASP A 114 3.39 6.76 10.27
N LEU A 115 3.74 5.59 9.74
CA LEU A 115 4.84 5.45 8.79
C LEU A 115 4.55 6.19 7.46
N ASN A 116 3.29 6.17 7.00
CA ASN A 116 2.88 6.88 5.78
C ASN A 116 3.15 8.39 5.85
N ASP A 117 2.82 9.04 6.96
CA ASP A 117 3.03 10.48 7.10
C ASP A 117 4.53 10.82 7.12
N ILE A 118 5.31 10.03 7.85
CA ILE A 118 6.76 10.25 8.00
C ILE A 118 7.49 10.01 6.68
N LEU A 119 7.14 8.93 5.97
CA LEU A 119 7.73 8.56 4.68
C LEU A 119 7.12 9.31 3.50
N SER A 120 6.20 10.26 3.74
CA SER A 120 5.77 11.19 2.69
C SER A 120 6.86 12.22 2.32
N ASP A 121 7.83 12.44 3.21
CA ASP A 121 9.04 13.21 2.92
C ASP A 121 10.02 12.37 2.08
N ARG A 122 10.47 12.93 0.95
CA ARG A 122 11.38 12.27 0.01
C ARG A 122 12.61 11.67 0.69
N VAL A 123 13.29 12.45 1.53
CA VAL A 123 14.58 12.05 2.10
C VAL A 123 14.36 10.96 3.15
N ASN A 124 13.32 11.10 3.99
CA ASN A 124 12.92 10.03 4.91
C ASN A 124 12.62 8.73 4.17
N TYR A 125 11.85 8.79 3.08
CA TYR A 125 11.53 7.62 2.28
C TYR A 125 12.77 6.92 1.73
N LEU A 126 13.68 7.66 1.11
CA LEU A 126 14.87 7.09 0.49
C LEU A 126 15.84 6.51 1.53
N ILE A 127 16.03 7.19 2.67
CA ILE A 127 16.82 6.66 3.78
C ILE A 127 16.19 5.36 4.30
N TYR A 128 14.88 5.36 4.56
CA TYR A 128 14.18 4.17 5.03
C TYR A 128 14.29 3.02 4.03
N LYS A 129 14.14 3.29 2.73
CA LYS A 129 14.26 2.30 1.66
C LYS A 129 15.67 1.73 1.54
N LEU A 130 16.71 2.56 1.67
CA LEU A 130 18.10 2.09 1.71
C LEU A 130 18.37 1.22 2.93
N ALA A 131 17.74 1.50 4.06
CA ALA A 131 17.89 0.72 5.29
C ALA A 131 17.01 -0.56 5.33
N ALA A 132 15.95 -0.61 4.52
CA ALA A 132 14.98 -1.70 4.43
C ALA A 132 15.47 -2.88 3.57
N ASN A 133 16.68 -3.38 3.86
CA ASN A 133 17.24 -4.56 3.20
C ASN A 133 17.96 -5.47 4.21
N LYS A 134 18.50 -6.61 3.74
CA LYS A 134 19.16 -7.60 4.61
C LYS A 134 20.44 -7.05 5.27
N LYS A 135 21.27 -6.33 4.51
CA LYS A 135 22.56 -5.76 4.94
C LYS A 135 22.46 -4.34 5.51
N GLY A 136 21.34 -3.65 5.31
CA GLY A 136 21.15 -2.27 5.73
C GLY A 136 21.92 -1.29 4.84
N THR A 137 22.21 -0.11 5.39
CA THR A 137 23.06 0.92 4.78
C THR A 137 23.98 1.51 5.85
N THR A 138 24.87 2.44 5.50
CA THR A 138 25.72 3.12 6.48
C THR A 138 25.34 4.59 6.63
N LYS A 139 25.66 5.19 7.78
CA LYS A 139 25.52 6.64 7.98
C LYS A 139 26.30 7.43 6.94
N ILE A 140 27.52 6.99 6.62
CA ILE A 140 28.38 7.61 5.61
C ILE A 140 27.66 7.68 4.26
N LYS A 141 27.11 6.55 3.79
CA LYS A 141 26.38 6.48 2.52
C LYS A 141 25.15 7.39 2.48
N ILE A 142 24.44 7.54 3.61
CA ILE A 142 23.31 8.47 3.72
C ILE A 142 23.77 9.92 3.59
N VAL A 143 24.88 10.28 4.23
CA VAL A 143 25.46 11.63 4.17
C VAL A 143 26.02 11.93 2.78
N GLU A 144 26.65 10.96 2.12
CA GLU A 144 27.12 11.11 0.74
C GLU A 144 25.97 11.39 -0.24
N LEU A 145 24.83 10.72 -0.07
CA LEU A 145 23.68 10.87 -0.96
C LEU A 145 22.86 12.15 -0.69
N PHE A 146 22.74 12.57 0.58
CA PHE A 146 21.76 13.59 0.98
C PHE A 146 22.36 14.74 1.82
N GLY A 147 23.67 14.74 2.04
CA GLY A 147 24.39 15.74 2.81
C GLY A 147 23.90 15.88 4.25
N LEU A 148 24.00 17.11 4.77
CA LEU A 148 23.55 17.47 6.12
C LEU A 148 22.04 17.24 6.34
N LEU A 149 21.24 17.35 5.27
CA LEU A 149 19.81 17.05 5.36
C LEU A 149 19.59 15.55 5.63
N GLY A 150 20.35 14.68 4.96
CA GLY A 150 20.36 13.25 5.20
C GLY A 150 20.65 12.89 6.65
N GLU A 151 21.70 13.49 7.22
CA GLU A 151 22.06 13.25 8.62
C GLU A 151 20.95 13.67 9.58
N LYS A 152 20.36 14.85 9.38
CA LYS A 152 19.24 15.34 10.20
C LYS A 152 18.04 14.40 10.13
N ARG A 153 17.68 13.93 8.93
CA ARG A 153 16.57 12.99 8.74
C ARG A 153 16.86 11.63 9.37
N LEU A 154 18.07 11.09 9.19
CA LEU A 154 18.49 9.85 9.83
C LEU A 154 18.35 9.93 11.37
N ASN A 155 18.87 10.99 11.98
CA ASN A 155 18.75 11.19 13.43
C ASN A 155 17.28 11.29 13.87
N SER A 156 16.43 11.95 13.08
CA SER A 156 15.00 11.98 13.34
C SER A 156 14.36 10.59 13.30
N LEU A 157 14.72 9.77 12.31
CA LEU A 157 14.18 8.40 12.17
C LEU A 157 14.67 7.45 13.27
N LEU A 158 15.92 7.61 13.70
CA LEU A 158 16.48 6.91 14.87
C LEU A 158 15.72 7.27 16.15
N ASN A 159 15.49 8.57 16.39
CA ASN A 159 14.74 9.04 17.57
C ASN A 159 13.29 8.56 17.59
N LEU A 160 12.67 8.38 16.42
CA LEU A 160 11.32 7.83 16.27
C LEU A 160 11.30 6.29 16.38
N GLY A 161 12.46 5.64 16.48
CA GLY A 161 12.59 4.18 16.52
C GLY A 161 12.15 3.49 15.23
N LEU A 162 12.17 4.21 14.10
CA LEU A 162 11.85 3.69 12.76
C LEU A 162 13.08 3.12 12.05
N ILE A 163 14.25 3.57 12.46
CA ILE A 163 15.54 3.06 12.05
C ILE A 163 16.28 2.61 13.30
N LEU A 164 17.06 1.54 13.16
CA LEU A 164 17.87 0.93 14.20
C LEU A 164 19.31 0.87 13.70
N GLU A 165 20.25 1.21 14.57
CA GLU A 165 21.68 1.00 14.33
C GLU A 165 22.11 -0.31 14.98
N LYS A 166 22.69 -1.21 14.19
CA LYS A 166 23.19 -2.51 14.64
C LYS A 166 24.43 -2.86 13.84
N ASP A 167 25.50 -3.24 14.53
CA ASP A 167 26.76 -3.68 13.90
C ASP A 167 27.28 -2.66 12.87
N GLU A 168 27.25 -1.36 13.21
CA GLU A 168 27.60 -0.20 12.34
C GLU A 168 26.70 -0.03 11.09
N ALA A 169 25.69 -0.87 10.94
CA ALA A 169 24.70 -0.80 9.88
C ALA A 169 23.40 -0.15 10.37
N ILE A 170 22.80 0.63 9.47
CA ILE A 170 21.52 1.29 9.61
C ILE A 170 20.46 0.40 8.98
N HIS A 171 19.51 -0.05 9.79
CA HIS A 171 18.41 -0.91 9.38
C HIS A 171 17.06 -0.27 9.62
N ALA A 172 16.15 -0.42 8.67
CA ALA A 172 14.75 -0.09 8.90
C ALA A 172 14.15 -1.07 9.92
N LYS A 173 13.28 -0.58 10.79
CA LYS A 173 12.53 -1.39 11.76
C LYS A 173 11.74 -2.50 11.05
N ASP A 174 11.01 -2.12 10.00
CA ASP A 174 10.22 -3.04 9.18
C ASP A 174 10.76 -3.02 7.74
N LYS A 175 11.27 -4.17 7.25
CA LYS A 175 11.89 -4.31 5.93
C LYS A 175 10.87 -4.44 4.79
N ASN A 176 9.70 -5.04 5.08
CA ASN A 176 8.62 -5.28 4.13
C ASN A 176 7.48 -4.27 4.34
N PHE A 177 7.77 -2.98 4.17
CA PHE A 177 6.80 -1.92 4.33
C PHE A 177 6.06 -1.62 3.02
N SER A 178 4.82 -1.13 3.11
CA SER A 178 4.10 -0.53 2.00
C SER A 178 3.64 0.88 2.35
N LEU A 179 3.52 1.71 1.33
CA LEU A 179 2.96 3.06 1.43
C LEU A 179 1.59 3.11 0.77
N ASP A 180 0.82 4.11 1.18
CA ASP A 180 -0.34 4.57 0.45
C ASP A 180 0.01 4.84 -1.02
N ILE A 181 -0.83 4.37 -1.95
CA ILE A 181 -0.56 4.47 -3.39
C ILE A 181 -0.42 5.93 -3.84
N LYS A 182 -1.16 6.88 -3.23
CA LYS A 182 -1.03 8.31 -3.57
C LYS A 182 0.30 8.87 -3.09
N ILE A 183 0.80 8.42 -1.95
CA ILE A 183 2.13 8.80 -1.45
C ILE A 183 3.21 8.17 -2.33
N ALA A 184 3.10 6.87 -2.63
CA ALA A 184 4.01 6.15 -3.51
C ALA A 184 4.11 6.81 -4.91
N LYS A 185 2.97 7.24 -5.48
CA LYS A 185 2.93 7.98 -6.75
C LYS A 185 3.74 9.27 -6.70
N LYS A 186 3.66 10.03 -5.59
CA LYS A 186 4.43 11.27 -5.41
C LYS A 186 5.93 11.02 -5.30
N LEU A 187 6.33 9.88 -4.75
CA LEU A 187 7.73 9.50 -4.53
C LEU A 187 8.37 8.78 -5.73
N LEU A 188 7.57 8.39 -6.73
CA LEU A 188 8.05 7.64 -7.88
C LEU A 188 9.15 8.36 -8.67
N PRO A 189 9.06 9.68 -8.97
CA PRO A 189 10.14 10.40 -9.65
C PRO A 189 11.48 10.28 -8.91
N GLU A 190 11.44 10.27 -7.58
CA GLU A 190 12.62 10.23 -6.73
C GLU A 190 13.34 8.88 -6.77
N LEU A 191 12.63 7.81 -7.10
CA LEU A 191 13.23 6.50 -7.36
C LEU A 191 13.83 6.41 -8.75
N ILE A 192 13.22 7.09 -9.72
CA ILE A 192 13.72 7.14 -11.10
C ILE A 192 15.09 7.84 -11.14
N ASP A 193 15.36 8.81 -10.26
CA ASP A 193 16.69 9.43 -10.10
C ASP A 193 17.80 8.41 -9.76
N PHE A 194 17.47 7.26 -9.16
CA PHE A 194 18.44 6.18 -8.87
C PHE A 194 18.60 5.19 -10.03
N TYR A 195 17.76 5.29 -11.06
CA TYR A 195 17.87 4.46 -12.25
C TYR A 195 19.10 4.87 -13.08
N LYS A 196 19.86 3.89 -13.55
CA LYS A 196 21.12 4.10 -14.30
C LYS A 196 20.97 3.56 -15.73
N PRO A 197 20.56 4.38 -16.71
CA PRO A 197 20.33 3.92 -18.08
C PRO A 197 21.56 3.26 -18.72
N GLU A 198 22.75 3.75 -18.42
CA GLU A 198 24.03 3.25 -18.92
C GLU A 198 24.35 1.81 -18.47
N GLU A 199 23.70 1.29 -17.44
CA GLU A 199 23.85 -0.08 -16.95
C GLU A 199 22.93 -1.09 -17.68
N VAL A 200 22.02 -0.62 -18.55
CA VAL A 200 21.15 -1.49 -19.37
C VAL A 200 21.98 -2.30 -20.36
N ALA A 201 22.89 -1.64 -21.08
CA ALA A 201 23.77 -2.29 -22.05
C ALA A 201 24.71 -3.32 -21.39
N LYS A 202 24.90 -3.23 -20.08
CA LYS A 202 25.72 -4.15 -19.27
C LYS A 202 24.92 -5.30 -18.67
N GLY A 203 23.62 -5.40 -18.97
CA GLY A 203 22.73 -6.44 -18.45
C GLY A 203 22.45 -6.34 -16.95
N LYS A 204 22.75 -5.18 -16.32
CA LYS A 204 22.55 -4.97 -14.88
C LYS A 204 21.23 -4.29 -14.54
N ASN A 205 20.65 -3.57 -15.50
CA ASN A 205 19.35 -2.93 -15.40
C ASN A 205 18.43 -3.39 -16.55
N LEU A 206 17.13 -3.18 -16.37
CA LEU A 206 16.10 -3.47 -17.37
C LEU A 206 15.20 -2.24 -17.52
N PHE A 207 14.82 -1.94 -18.77
CA PHE A 207 13.83 -0.91 -19.08
C PHE A 207 12.96 -1.36 -20.25
N TYR A 208 11.65 -1.36 -20.03
CA TYR A 208 10.66 -1.64 -21.05
C TYR A 208 9.52 -0.63 -20.93
N SER A 209 9.14 -0.03 -22.05
CA SER A 209 7.96 0.82 -22.17
C SER A 209 7.10 0.23 -23.28
N LEU A 210 5.92 -0.26 -22.92
CA LEU A 210 4.97 -0.92 -23.82
C LEU A 210 3.64 -0.16 -23.76
N SER A 211 3.05 0.11 -24.93
CA SER A 211 1.77 0.82 -25.05
C SER A 211 0.94 0.18 -26.14
N GLU A 212 -0.31 -0.17 -25.84
CA GLU A 212 -1.29 -0.71 -26.80
C GLU A 212 -2.71 -0.50 -26.27
N SER A 213 -3.70 -0.50 -27.17
CA SER A 213 -5.12 -0.52 -26.81
C SER A 213 -5.57 -1.93 -26.45
N LEU A 214 -6.11 -2.10 -25.24
CA LEU A 214 -6.54 -3.40 -24.72
C LEU A 214 -7.98 -3.34 -24.25
N ASN A 215 -8.71 -4.45 -24.42
CA ASN A 215 -9.98 -4.67 -23.75
C ASN A 215 -9.76 -5.09 -22.28
N GLU A 216 -10.84 -5.20 -21.51
CA GLU A 216 -10.79 -5.56 -20.08
C GLU A 216 -10.12 -6.91 -19.83
N ASP A 217 -10.39 -7.92 -20.68
CA ASP A 217 -9.76 -9.24 -20.60
C ASP A 217 -8.25 -9.18 -20.82
N GLY A 218 -7.79 -8.38 -21.79
CA GLY A 218 -6.37 -8.12 -22.02
C GLY A 218 -5.70 -7.47 -20.83
N ILE A 219 -6.34 -6.45 -20.24
CA ILE A 219 -5.85 -5.78 -19.02
C ILE A 219 -5.77 -6.78 -17.85
N LYS A 220 -6.80 -7.60 -17.66
CA LYS A 220 -6.82 -8.64 -16.63
C LYS A 220 -5.68 -9.64 -16.83
N LYS A 221 -5.45 -10.08 -18.07
CA LYS A 221 -4.37 -11.01 -18.38
C LYS A 221 -2.99 -10.43 -18.07
N ILE A 222 -2.74 -9.17 -18.41
CA ILE A 222 -1.48 -8.49 -18.07
C ILE A 222 -1.30 -8.41 -16.56
N LYS A 223 -2.34 -8.04 -15.81
CA LYS A 223 -2.28 -7.99 -14.34
C LYS A 223 -1.94 -9.35 -13.73
N GLU A 224 -2.49 -10.45 -14.26
CA GLU A 224 -2.15 -11.80 -13.82
C GLU A 224 -0.66 -12.13 -14.05
N ILE A 225 -0.14 -11.83 -15.24
CA ILE A 225 1.28 -12.04 -15.58
C ILE A 225 2.18 -11.22 -14.66
N GLN A 226 1.86 -9.95 -14.42
CA GLN A 226 2.64 -9.09 -13.53
C GLN A 226 2.61 -9.59 -12.08
N LYS A 227 1.45 -10.04 -11.58
CA LYS A 227 1.33 -10.65 -10.24
C LYS A 227 2.23 -11.87 -10.11
N GLU A 228 2.26 -12.74 -11.13
CA GLU A 228 3.14 -13.92 -11.14
C GLU A 228 4.62 -13.53 -11.18
N ALA A 229 5.00 -12.56 -12.01
CA ALA A 229 6.37 -12.06 -12.09
C ALA A 229 6.85 -11.47 -10.77
N VAL A 230 6.01 -10.64 -10.11
CA VAL A 230 6.33 -10.07 -8.79
C VAL A 230 6.54 -11.17 -7.75
N LYS A 231 5.73 -12.23 -7.77
CA LYS A 231 5.91 -13.38 -6.88
C LYS A 231 7.29 -14.03 -7.06
N LYS A 232 7.66 -14.34 -8.30
CA LYS A 232 8.97 -14.96 -8.64
C LYS A 232 10.15 -14.05 -8.25
N ILE A 233 10.02 -12.74 -8.48
CA ILE A 233 11.03 -11.75 -8.07
C ILE A 233 11.17 -11.73 -6.54
N TYR A 234 10.05 -11.74 -5.82
CA TYR A 234 10.06 -11.74 -4.36
C TYR A 234 10.73 -13.00 -3.79
N GLU A 235 10.44 -14.18 -4.35
CA GLU A 235 11.12 -15.44 -4.00
C GLU A 235 12.64 -15.33 -4.21
N ALA A 236 13.07 -14.76 -5.35
CA ALA A 236 14.50 -14.54 -5.62
C ALA A 236 15.14 -13.57 -4.61
N MET A 237 14.49 -12.45 -4.27
CA MET A 237 14.99 -11.47 -3.29
C MET A 237 15.17 -12.06 -1.87
N ASN A 238 14.39 -13.08 -1.52
CA ASN A 238 14.45 -13.70 -0.21
C ASN A 238 15.35 -14.94 -0.16
N CYS A 239 15.71 -15.50 -1.31
CA CYS A 239 16.60 -16.66 -1.39
C CYS A 239 17.98 -16.35 -0.80
N PRO A 240 18.48 -17.11 0.20
CA PRO A 240 19.81 -16.92 0.77
C PRO A 240 20.94 -17.04 -0.26
N PHE A 241 20.73 -17.83 -1.31
CA PHE A 241 21.71 -18.01 -2.39
C PHE A 241 21.97 -16.72 -3.18
N TYR A 242 20.97 -15.83 -3.33
CA TYR A 242 21.10 -14.56 -4.05
C TYR A 242 21.40 -13.37 -3.14
N GLU A 243 21.73 -13.60 -1.86
CA GLU A 243 22.00 -12.52 -0.93
C GLU A 243 23.30 -11.77 -1.26
N GLY A 244 23.24 -10.44 -1.22
CA GLY A 244 24.38 -9.56 -1.49
C GLY A 244 24.24 -8.20 -0.80
N ASP A 245 25.17 -7.30 -1.10
CA ASP A 245 25.30 -5.95 -0.53
C ASP A 245 24.79 -4.84 -1.47
N ILE A 246 24.41 -5.20 -2.70
CA ILE A 246 23.87 -4.26 -3.69
C ILE A 246 22.41 -3.92 -3.33
N PRO A 247 22.08 -2.64 -3.04
CA PRO A 247 20.70 -2.23 -2.82
C PRO A 247 19.95 -2.24 -4.17
N TYR A 248 19.19 -3.31 -4.39
CA TYR A 248 18.38 -3.48 -5.59
C TYR A 248 16.94 -3.03 -5.35
N PHE A 249 16.34 -2.37 -6.34
CA PHE A 249 14.92 -2.07 -6.35
C PHE A 249 14.33 -2.37 -7.73
N THR A 250 13.04 -2.70 -7.75
CA THR A 250 12.26 -2.83 -8.98
C THR A 250 10.88 -2.21 -8.77
N LEU A 251 10.29 -1.72 -9.85
CA LEU A 251 8.98 -1.09 -9.86
C LEU A 251 8.17 -1.72 -10.99
N ASN A 252 6.96 -2.16 -10.68
CA ASN A 252 6.01 -2.69 -11.65
C ASN A 252 4.74 -1.84 -11.58
N MET A 253 4.39 -1.21 -12.70
CA MET A 253 3.22 -0.34 -12.82
C MET A 253 2.58 -0.56 -14.19
N SER A 254 1.25 -0.57 -14.21
CA SER A 254 0.44 -0.57 -15.42
C SER A 254 -0.78 0.31 -15.19
N ASP A 255 -1.12 1.15 -16.17
CA ASP A 255 -2.33 1.96 -16.14
C ASP A 255 -2.82 2.18 -17.58
N THR A 256 -4.02 2.71 -17.71
CA THR A 256 -4.53 3.22 -18.99
C THR A 256 -3.98 4.64 -19.23
N LEU A 257 -3.68 4.98 -20.48
CA LEU A 257 -3.21 6.31 -20.87
C LEU A 257 -4.40 7.24 -21.16
N THR A 258 -5.33 7.35 -20.20
CA THR A 258 -6.49 8.25 -20.30
C THR A 258 -6.36 9.42 -19.34
N TYR A 259 -6.59 10.63 -19.83
CA TYR A 259 -6.70 11.82 -18.98
C TYR A 259 -8.12 11.93 -18.47
N GLU A 260 -8.44 11.28 -17.35
CA GLU A 260 -9.64 11.66 -16.60
C GLU A 260 -9.33 12.96 -15.82
N ASN A 261 -9.72 14.09 -16.41
CA ASN A 261 -9.75 15.35 -15.69
C ASN A 261 -10.72 15.23 -14.50
N ASN A 262 -10.18 15.18 -13.28
CA ASN A 262 -10.95 15.47 -12.06
C ASN A 262 -11.33 16.96 -11.94
N HIS A 263 -11.53 17.66 -13.07
CA HIS A 263 -12.13 19.00 -13.11
C HIS A 263 -13.66 18.89 -13.01
N GLY A 264 -14.10 18.42 -11.85
CA GLY A 264 -15.47 18.52 -11.37
C GLY A 264 -15.55 19.45 -10.16
N ALA A 265 -14.97 20.64 -10.27
CA ALA A 265 -15.19 21.77 -9.37
C ALA A 265 -14.93 23.06 -10.15
N LEU A 266 -15.78 23.35 -11.12
CA LEU A 266 -16.08 24.74 -11.48
C LEU A 266 -17.03 25.26 -10.39
N GLN A 267 -16.49 26.09 -9.50
CA GLN A 267 -17.08 27.32 -8.97
C GLN A 267 -16.02 28.06 -8.17
#